data_AF-A0A8D8B3G7-F1
#
_entry.id   AF-A0A8D8B3G7-F1
#
_cell.length_a   1.000
_cell.length_b   1.000
_cell.length_c   1.000
_cell.angle_alpha   90.00
_cell.angle_beta   90.00
_cell.angle_gamma   90.00
#
_symmetry.space_group_name_H-M   'P 1'
#
loop_
_entity.id
_entity.type
_entity.pdbx_description
1 polymer ?
#
loop_
_entity_poly.entity_id
_entity_poly.type
_entity_poly.pdbx_seq_one_letter_code
_entity_poly.pdbx_strand_id
1 'polypeptide(L)'
;MERYSNYISTQTEYSEEIIYILQDSELCRLTMRYTSPQLRYREVMVNFIRSVGEYEQLRRTTIHLAVYMLDAFMDNHNISDNRLNLVALTCVLLAAKIEENEPSVPSLSKLNELVQNQYPIADFTVLEVLLLKFFNWNLIIPTTATFVEFWLLYIVDSSDFGGPLSEFQFHQRRTRAIELAL
;
A
#
# COMPACT_ATOMS: atom_id res chain seq x y z
N MET A 1 11.79 -1.71 -18.25
CA MET A 1 10.45 -1.98 -18.84
C MET A 1 10.29 -3.43 -19.33
N GLU A 2 11.33 -4.12 -19.80
CA GLU A 2 11.19 -5.51 -20.31
C GLU A 2 11.00 -6.61 -19.23
N ARG A 3 11.41 -6.39 -17.97
CA ARG A 3 11.33 -7.45 -16.93
C ARG A 3 9.93 -7.69 -16.35
N TYR A 4 9.00 -6.74 -16.47
CA TYR A 4 7.61 -6.97 -16.05
C TYR A 4 6.78 -7.74 -17.08
N SER A 5 7.26 -7.84 -18.33
CA SER A 5 6.60 -8.62 -19.37
C SER A 5 6.58 -10.12 -19.08
N ASN A 6 7.51 -10.61 -18.25
CA ASN A 6 7.60 -12.04 -17.87
C ASN A 6 6.85 -12.41 -16.58
N TYR A 7 6.39 -11.44 -15.78
CA TYR A 7 5.56 -11.72 -14.60
C TYR A 7 4.07 -11.88 -14.95
N ILE A 8 3.68 -11.55 -16.19
CA ILE A 8 2.30 -11.45 -16.62
C ILE A 8 1.95 -12.58 -17.62
N SER A 9 2.65 -13.71 -17.55
CA SER A 9 2.06 -15.01 -17.87
C SER A 9 1.37 -15.50 -16.59
N THR A 10 0.15 -15.05 -16.34
CA THR A 10 -0.61 -15.30 -15.09
C THR A 10 -1.21 -16.71 -15.01
N GLN A 11 -0.44 -17.70 -15.47
CA GLN A 11 -0.53 -19.10 -15.06
C GLN A 11 0.85 -19.48 -14.53
N THR A 12 1.25 -18.85 -13.43
CA THR A 12 2.31 -19.44 -12.63
C THR A 12 1.70 -20.65 -11.92
N GLU A 13 2.49 -21.72 -11.75
CA GLU A 13 2.08 -22.91 -11.00
C GLU A 13 1.69 -22.62 -9.53
N TYR A 14 1.95 -21.39 -9.04
CA TYR A 14 1.74 -20.94 -7.68
C TYR A 14 0.47 -20.10 -7.47
N SER A 15 -0.36 -19.87 -8.50
CA SER A 15 -1.52 -18.97 -8.38
C SER A 15 -2.49 -19.36 -7.24
N GLU A 16 -2.74 -20.66 -7.07
CA GLU A 16 -3.58 -21.21 -6.01
C GLU A 16 -2.93 -21.05 -4.62
N GLU A 17 -1.63 -21.24 -4.51
CA GLU A 17 -0.90 -21.05 -3.25
C GLU A 17 -0.82 -19.58 -2.85
N ILE A 18 -0.62 -18.69 -3.83
CA ILE A 18 -0.60 -17.24 -3.62
C ILE A 18 -1.94 -16.79 -3.05
N ILE A 19 -3.07 -17.16 -3.67
CA ILE A 19 -4.39 -16.75 -3.16
C ILE A 19 -4.64 -17.33 -1.77
N TYR A 20 -4.27 -18.60 -1.53
CA TYR A 20 -4.41 -19.22 -0.21
C TYR A 20 -3.65 -18.45 0.87
N ILE A 21 -2.38 -18.10 0.62
CA ILE A 21 -1.55 -17.34 1.57
C ILE A 21 -2.12 -15.93 1.79
N LEU A 22 -2.60 -15.26 0.73
CA LEU A 22 -3.22 -13.94 0.85
C LEU A 22 -4.49 -14.00 1.71
N GLN A 23 -5.32 -15.02 1.54
CA GLN A 23 -6.53 -15.22 2.35
C GLN A 23 -6.20 -15.52 3.82
N ASP A 24 -5.24 -16.42 4.08
CA ASP A 24 -4.80 -16.74 5.44
C ASP A 24 -4.21 -15.52 6.15
N SER A 25 -3.40 -14.73 5.43
CA SER A 25 -2.82 -13.48 5.93
C SER A 25 -3.89 -12.41 6.21
N GLU A 26 -4.94 -12.34 5.39
CA GLU A 26 -6.10 -11.47 5.62
C GLU A 26 -6.84 -11.83 6.93
N LEU A 27 -7.02 -13.12 7.21
CA LEU A 27 -7.64 -13.60 8.45
C LEU A 27 -6.79 -13.29 9.69
N CYS A 28 -5.48 -13.19 9.53
CA CYS A 28 -4.54 -12.85 10.59
C CYS A 28 -4.37 -11.34 10.83
N ARG A 29 -5.13 -10.47 10.14
CA ARG A 29 -5.06 -9.03 10.38
C ARG A 29 -5.50 -8.65 11.79
N LEU A 30 -5.01 -7.50 12.26
CA LEU A 30 -5.36 -6.96 13.56
C LEU A 30 -6.86 -6.62 13.59
N THR A 31 -7.53 -7.01 14.68
CA THR A 31 -8.92 -6.61 14.90
C THR A 31 -9.00 -5.15 15.28
N MET A 32 -9.64 -4.36 14.43
CA MET A 32 -9.85 -2.92 14.59
C MET A 32 -11.12 -2.64 15.37
N ARG A 33 -11.00 -1.89 16.47
CA ARG A 33 -12.13 -1.44 17.30
C ARG A 33 -12.64 -0.06 16.90
N TYR A 34 -11.79 0.75 16.29
CA TYR A 34 -12.07 2.13 15.89
C TYR A 34 -12.59 2.96 17.07
N THR A 35 -11.86 2.89 18.20
CA THR A 35 -12.23 3.60 19.44
C THR A 35 -11.22 4.67 19.86
N SER A 36 -10.19 4.90 19.06
CA SER A 36 -9.14 5.85 19.39
C SER A 36 -9.63 7.31 19.35
N PRO A 37 -9.11 8.18 20.24
CA PRO A 37 -9.45 9.60 20.21
C PRO A 37 -9.01 10.30 18.91
N GLN A 38 -8.04 9.72 18.19
CA GLN A 38 -7.51 10.20 16.92
C GLN A 38 -8.40 9.85 15.72
N LEU A 39 -9.38 8.96 15.87
CA LEU A 39 -10.24 8.51 14.76
C LEU A 39 -10.91 9.68 14.02
N ARG A 40 -11.22 10.78 14.73
CA ARG A 40 -11.77 12.00 14.14
C ARG A 40 -10.87 12.63 13.06
N TYR A 41 -9.57 12.37 13.06
CA TYR A 41 -8.63 12.85 12.06
C TYR A 41 -8.45 11.90 10.88
N ARG A 42 -9.07 10.71 10.93
CA ARG A 42 -8.84 9.66 9.93
C ARG A 42 -9.08 10.14 8.50
N GLU A 43 -10.17 10.88 8.24
CA GLU A 43 -10.45 11.40 6.91
C GLU A 43 -9.31 12.29 6.38
N VAL A 44 -8.86 13.23 7.21
CA VAL A 44 -7.75 14.13 6.86
C VAL A 44 -6.45 13.34 6.67
N MET A 45 -6.19 12.34 7.51
CA MET A 45 -4.97 11.54 7.42
C MET A 45 -4.97 10.60 6.21
N VAL A 46 -6.11 10.01 5.85
CA VAL A 46 -6.24 9.19 4.63
C VAL A 46 -6.04 10.06 3.40
N ASN A 47 -6.64 11.25 3.36
CA ASN A 47 -6.42 12.20 2.28
C ASN A 47 -4.95 12.65 2.21
N PHE A 48 -4.31 12.88 3.36
CA PHE A 48 -2.89 13.21 3.42
C PHE A 48 -2.00 12.08 2.87
N ILE A 49 -2.19 10.83 3.32
CA ILE A 49 -1.47 9.66 2.80
C ILE A 49 -1.68 9.51 1.29
N ARG A 50 -2.92 9.69 0.81
CA ARG A 50 -3.23 9.67 -0.62
C ARG A 50 -2.44 10.72 -1.39
N SER A 51 -2.47 11.98 -0.95
CA SER A 51 -1.75 13.07 -1.61
C SER A 51 -0.23 12.84 -1.63
N VAL A 52 0.33 12.32 -0.53
CA VAL A 52 1.75 11.92 -0.47
C VAL A 52 2.03 10.81 -1.48
N GLY A 53 1.20 9.78 -1.53
CA GLY A 53 1.35 8.67 -2.47
C GLY A 53 1.24 9.10 -3.93
N GLU A 54 0.31 9.98 -4.27
CA GLU A 54 0.17 10.55 -5.62
C GLU A 54 1.38 11.42 -5.99
N TYR A 55 1.89 12.23 -5.06
CA TYR A 55 3.07 13.06 -5.27
C TYR A 55 4.35 12.24 -5.48
N GLU A 56 4.53 11.18 -4.69
CA GLU A 56 5.64 10.24 -4.78
C GLU A 56 5.45 9.16 -5.86
N GLN A 57 4.32 9.18 -6.58
CA GLN A 57 3.95 8.21 -7.62
C GLN A 57 3.97 6.75 -7.13
N LEU A 58 3.53 6.54 -5.88
CA LEU A 58 3.47 5.21 -5.28
C LEU A 58 2.30 4.40 -5.86
N ARG A 59 2.47 3.09 -5.91
CA ARG A 59 1.40 2.15 -6.23
C ARG A 59 0.30 2.26 -5.20
N ARG A 60 -0.90 1.91 -5.63
CA ARG A 60 -2.07 2.06 -4.78
C ARG A 60 -2.14 0.98 -3.69
N THR A 61 -1.56 -0.20 -3.93
CA THR A 61 -1.32 -1.20 -2.88
C THR A 61 -0.49 -0.61 -1.74
N THR A 62 0.54 0.16 -2.05
CA THR A 62 1.38 0.91 -1.09
C THR A 62 0.56 1.91 -0.28
N ILE A 63 -0.28 2.71 -0.94
CA ILE A 63 -1.15 3.71 -0.28
C ILE A 63 -2.14 3.01 0.66
N HIS A 64 -2.78 1.94 0.21
CA HIS A 64 -3.74 1.17 1.02
C HIS A 64 -3.06 0.47 2.20
N LEU A 65 -1.87 -0.08 2.01
CA LEU A 65 -1.08 -0.66 3.11
C LEU A 65 -0.72 0.41 4.14
N ALA A 66 -0.26 1.58 3.71
CA ALA A 66 0.04 2.70 4.61
C ALA A 66 -1.18 3.16 5.41
N VAL A 67 -2.37 3.24 4.77
CA VAL A 67 -3.64 3.55 5.45
C VAL A 67 -3.99 2.48 6.49
N TYR A 68 -3.90 1.20 6.12
CA TYR A 68 -4.13 0.11 7.07
C TYR A 68 -3.18 0.20 8.26
N MET A 69 -1.89 0.43 8.02
CA MET A 69 -0.89 0.55 9.08
C MET A 69 -1.17 1.72 10.01
N LEU A 70 -1.55 2.88 9.46
CA LEU A 70 -1.94 4.04 10.24
C LEU A 70 -3.17 3.75 11.10
N ASP A 71 -4.23 3.21 10.50
CA ASP A 71 -5.48 2.89 11.20
C ASP A 71 -5.18 1.96 12.40
N ALA A 72 -4.48 0.85 12.14
CA ALA A 72 -4.10 -0.13 13.17
C ALA A 72 -3.26 0.49 14.28
N PHE A 73 -2.32 1.36 13.93
CA PHE A 73 -1.47 2.03 14.89
C PHE A 73 -2.25 3.03 15.75
N MET A 74 -3.13 3.83 15.16
CA MET A 74 -4.02 4.76 15.88
C MET A 74 -4.95 4.03 16.84
N ASP A 75 -5.51 2.89 16.45
CA ASP A 75 -6.45 2.15 17.31
C ASP A 75 -5.80 1.53 18.55
N ASN A 76 -4.46 1.38 18.54
CA ASN A 76 -3.70 0.76 19.63
C ASN A 76 -2.81 1.74 20.41
N HIS A 77 -2.77 3.03 20.04
CA HIS A 77 -1.91 4.02 20.68
C HIS A 77 -2.60 5.38 20.85
N ASN A 78 -2.31 6.05 21.97
CA ASN A 78 -2.71 7.44 22.16
C ASN A 78 -1.63 8.37 21.58
N ILE A 79 -1.81 8.76 20.32
CA ILE A 79 -0.90 9.62 19.55
C ILE A 79 -1.33 11.07 19.70
N SER A 80 -0.41 11.97 20.02
CA SER A 80 -0.70 13.40 20.06
C SER A 80 -0.96 13.95 18.66
N ASP A 81 -1.88 14.92 18.54
CA ASP A 81 -2.29 15.48 17.25
C ASP A 81 -1.10 16.01 16.42
N ASN A 82 -0.11 16.62 17.08
CA ASN A 82 1.12 17.13 16.46
C ASN A 82 2.12 16.04 16.02
N ARG A 83 1.81 14.76 16.20
CA ARG A 83 2.64 13.61 15.76
C ARG A 83 1.95 12.77 14.69
N LEU A 84 0.68 13.03 14.38
CA LEU A 84 -0.09 12.24 13.41
C LEU A 84 0.55 12.26 12.01
N ASN A 85 1.02 13.41 11.53
CA ASN A 85 1.68 13.50 10.23
C ASN A 85 2.96 12.67 10.18
N LEU A 86 3.77 12.69 11.25
CA LEU A 86 4.97 11.87 11.35
C LEU A 86 4.63 10.36 11.30
N VAL A 87 3.59 9.94 12.02
CA VAL A 87 3.08 8.56 11.98
C VAL A 87 2.64 8.18 10.57
N ALA A 88 1.83 9.01 9.92
CA ALA A 88 1.36 8.79 8.57
C ALA A 88 2.51 8.65 7.56
N LEU A 89 3.48 9.58 7.57
CA LEU A 89 4.64 9.53 6.68
C LEU A 89 5.52 8.31 6.93
N THR A 90 5.66 7.87 8.19
CA THR A 90 6.43 6.66 8.50
C THR A 90 5.69 5.39 8.06
N CYS A 91 4.35 5.36 8.14
CA CYS A 91 3.55 4.28 7.56
C CYS A 91 3.72 4.23 6.03
N VAL A 92 3.73 5.40 5.36
CA VAL A 92 4.01 5.49 3.91
C VAL A 92 5.39 4.95 3.58
N LEU A 93 6.43 5.34 4.32
CA LEU A 93 7.79 4.84 4.11
C LEU A 93 7.86 3.32 4.25
N LEU A 94 7.28 2.77 5.33
CA LEU A 94 7.30 1.33 5.57
C LEU A 94 6.54 0.58 4.48
N ALA A 95 5.34 1.03 4.12
CA ALA A 95 4.59 0.44 3.02
C ALA A 95 5.38 0.49 1.71
N ALA A 96 6.03 1.62 1.41
CA ALA A 96 6.83 1.77 0.20
C ALA A 96 8.03 0.82 0.19
N LYS A 97 8.70 0.60 1.32
CA LYS A 97 9.80 -0.39 1.42
C LYS A 97 9.36 -1.83 1.17
N ILE A 98 8.07 -2.14 1.38
CA ILE A 98 7.50 -3.49 1.21
C ILE A 98 6.96 -3.70 -0.20
N GLU A 99 6.26 -2.70 -0.73
CA GLU A 99 5.56 -2.81 -1.99
C GLU A 99 6.42 -2.27 -3.15
N GLU A 100 7.13 -1.15 -3.00
CA GLU A 100 7.82 -0.53 -4.13
C GLU A 100 9.16 -1.18 -4.47
N ASN A 101 9.58 -0.97 -5.72
CA ASN A 101 10.96 -1.23 -6.09
C ASN A 101 11.86 -0.18 -5.44
N GLU A 102 13.08 -0.57 -5.06
CA GLU A 102 14.02 0.30 -4.32
C GLU A 102 14.15 1.73 -4.88
N PRO A 103 14.25 1.97 -6.20
CA PRO A 103 14.38 3.33 -6.74
C PRO A 103 13.15 4.21 -6.55
N SER A 104 11.98 3.61 -6.33
CA SER A 104 10.69 4.28 -6.13
C SER A 104 10.41 4.55 -4.64
N VAL A 105 11.23 4.02 -3.72
CA VAL A 105 11.05 4.25 -2.28
C VAL A 105 11.51 5.68 -1.93
N PRO A 106 10.62 6.53 -1.38
CA PRO A 106 10.99 7.89 -1.02
C PRO A 106 11.94 7.91 0.17
N SER A 107 12.88 8.85 0.18
CA SER A 107 13.78 9.04 1.32
C SER A 107 13.05 9.74 2.48
N LEU A 108 13.53 9.52 3.71
CA LEU A 108 13.01 10.18 4.90
C LEU A 108 13.03 11.72 4.78
N SER A 109 14.12 12.27 4.24
CA SER A 109 14.24 13.71 4.01
C SER A 109 13.17 14.22 3.06
N LYS A 110 12.94 13.52 1.94
CA LYS A 110 11.93 13.90 0.95
C LYS A 110 10.53 13.88 1.54
N LEU A 111 10.19 12.86 2.32
CA LEU A 111 8.90 12.81 3.02
C LEU A 111 8.74 13.93 4.05
N ASN A 112 9.80 14.27 4.78
CA ASN A 112 9.76 15.33 5.79
C ASN A 112 9.62 16.73 5.17
N GLU A 113 10.13 16.95 3.95
CA GLU A 113 9.93 18.19 3.20
C GLU A 113 8.44 18.48 2.95
N LEU A 114 7.62 17.44 2.75
CA LEU A 114 6.17 17.57 2.55
C LEU A 114 5.44 18.17 3.76
N VAL A 115 6.05 18.09 4.94
CA VAL A 115 5.57 18.69 6.19
C VAL A 115 6.49 19.81 6.66
N GLN A 116 7.18 20.48 5.72
CA GLN A 116 8.05 21.62 5.99
C GLN A 116 9.19 21.32 6.98
N ASN A 117 9.72 20.09 6.93
CA ASN A 117 10.78 19.61 7.82
C ASN A 117 10.46 19.74 9.31
N GLN A 118 9.19 19.57 9.67
CA GLN A 118 8.70 19.73 11.04
C GLN A 118 9.36 18.77 12.05
N TYR A 119 9.84 17.60 11.61
CA TYR A 119 10.34 16.56 12.50
C TYR A 119 11.83 16.28 12.29
N PRO A 120 12.59 16.00 13.37
CA PRO A 120 13.93 15.42 13.25
C PRO A 120 13.89 14.06 12.55
N ILE A 121 14.87 13.75 11.70
CA ILE A 121 14.97 12.44 11.02
C ILE A 121 15.06 11.28 12.02
N ALA A 122 15.69 11.50 13.18
CA ALA A 122 15.77 10.51 14.26
C ALA A 122 14.38 10.06 14.75
N ASP A 123 13.38 10.94 14.72
CA ASP A 123 12.02 10.60 15.14
C ASP A 123 11.35 9.61 14.19
N PHE A 124 11.63 9.72 12.88
CA PHE A 124 11.19 8.74 11.90
C PHE A 124 11.84 7.37 12.15
N THR A 125 13.15 7.32 12.40
CA THR A 125 13.85 6.05 12.67
C THR A 125 13.31 5.37 13.93
N VAL A 126 13.07 6.13 15.01
CA VAL A 126 12.48 5.59 16.24
C VAL A 126 11.08 5.04 15.99
N LEU A 127 10.26 5.79 15.26
CA LEU A 127 8.89 5.39 14.97
C LEU A 127 8.81 4.21 14.00
N GLU A 128 9.72 4.13 13.03
CA GLU A 128 9.86 2.99 12.13
C GLU A 128 10.08 1.70 12.94
N VAL A 129 11.04 1.70 13.86
CA VAL A 129 11.30 0.55 14.74
C VAL A 129 10.08 0.22 15.60
N LEU A 130 9.34 1.23 16.07
CA LEU A 130 8.15 1.03 16.88
C LEU A 130 7.02 0.40 16.06
N LEU A 131 6.78 0.85 14.83
CA LEU A 131 5.81 0.25 13.90
C LEU A 131 6.20 -1.19 13.56
N LEU A 132 7.48 -1.44 13.25
CA LEU A 132 8.00 -2.79 12.99
C LEU A 132 7.73 -3.75 14.15
N LYS A 133 7.98 -3.29 15.39
CA LYS A 133 7.67 -4.07 16.60
C LYS A 133 6.18 -4.26 16.79
N PHE A 134 5.37 -3.23 16.56
CA PHE A 134 3.91 -3.31 16.70
C PHE A 134 3.30 -4.36 15.76
N PHE A 135 3.77 -4.44 14.52
CA PHE A 135 3.35 -5.46 13.56
C PHE A 135 4.08 -6.80 13.73
N ASN A 136 4.88 -6.98 14.79
CA ASN A 136 5.71 -8.17 15.00
C ASN A 136 6.55 -8.56 13.78
N TRP A 137 7.04 -7.55 13.04
CA TRP A 137 7.77 -7.72 11.78
C TRP A 137 6.98 -8.40 10.66
N ASN A 138 5.68 -8.63 10.83
CA ASN A 138 4.79 -9.14 9.79
C ASN A 138 4.15 -7.99 9.02
N LEU A 139 4.75 -7.62 7.89
CA LEU A 139 4.34 -6.47 7.07
C LEU A 139 3.71 -6.87 5.74
N ILE A 140 3.64 -8.18 5.44
CA ILE A 140 2.91 -8.71 4.29
C ILE A 140 1.44 -8.76 4.69
N ILE A 141 0.78 -7.61 4.56
CA ILE A 141 -0.59 -7.43 5.02
C ILE A 141 -1.45 -7.14 3.77
N PRO A 142 -2.15 -8.15 3.23
CA PRO A 142 -2.99 -7.94 2.07
C PRO A 142 -4.10 -6.96 2.40
N THR A 143 -4.31 -6.00 1.51
CA THR A 143 -5.42 -5.04 1.58
C THR A 143 -6.40 -5.32 0.44
N THR A 144 -7.53 -4.62 0.43
CA THR A 144 -8.49 -4.69 -0.70
C THR A 144 -7.80 -4.42 -2.04
N ALA A 145 -6.84 -3.47 -2.08
CA ALA A 145 -6.08 -3.17 -3.28
C ALA A 145 -5.26 -4.38 -3.77
N THR A 146 -4.65 -5.14 -2.85
CA THR A 146 -3.89 -6.37 -3.18
C THR A 146 -4.78 -7.40 -3.87
N PHE A 147 -6.00 -7.63 -3.35
CA PHE A 147 -6.93 -8.57 -3.96
C PHE A 147 -7.48 -8.06 -5.30
N VAL A 148 -7.79 -6.77 -5.42
CA VAL A 148 -8.24 -6.20 -6.69
C VAL A 148 -7.16 -6.35 -7.76
N GLU A 149 -5.90 -6.06 -7.44
CA GLU A 149 -4.77 -6.27 -8.35
C GLU A 149 -4.67 -7.73 -8.81
N PHE A 150 -4.81 -8.68 -7.88
CA PHE A 150 -4.80 -10.11 -8.20
C PHE A 150 -5.99 -10.53 -9.08
N TRP A 151 -7.22 -10.21 -8.67
CA TRP A 151 -8.43 -10.69 -9.34
C TRP A 151 -8.66 -10.05 -10.71
N LEU A 152 -8.24 -8.81 -10.94
CA LEU A 152 -8.32 -8.17 -12.26
C LEU A 152 -7.56 -8.94 -13.34
N LEU A 153 -6.55 -9.74 -12.96
CA LEU A 153 -5.82 -10.60 -13.88
C LEU A 153 -6.64 -11.80 -14.38
N TYR A 154 -7.65 -12.24 -13.61
CA TYR A 154 -8.49 -13.41 -13.90
C TYR A 154 -9.87 -13.04 -14.44
N ILE A 155 -10.42 -11.92 -13.98
CA ILE A 155 -11.81 -11.55 -14.28
C ILE A 155 -11.91 -10.80 -15.61
N VAL A 156 -10.89 -10.00 -15.98
CA VAL A 156 -10.93 -9.19 -17.20
C VAL A 156 -10.48 -10.03 -18.40
N ASP A 157 -11.36 -10.17 -19.39
CA ASP A 157 -11.11 -10.84 -20.65
C ASP A 157 -11.07 -9.84 -21.83
N SER A 158 -10.51 -10.28 -22.95
CA SER A 158 -10.45 -9.54 -24.22
C SER A 158 -11.83 -9.05 -24.68
N SER A 159 -12.89 -9.80 -24.37
CA SER A 159 -14.28 -9.43 -24.65
C SER A 159 -14.72 -8.15 -23.91
N ASP A 160 -14.21 -7.88 -22.71
CA ASP A 160 -14.53 -6.68 -21.92
C ASP A 160 -14.00 -5.39 -22.55
N PHE A 161 -13.03 -5.51 -23.46
CA PHE A 161 -12.41 -4.37 -24.15
C PHE A 161 -12.99 -4.09 -25.54
N GLY A 162 -14.13 -4.70 -25.88
CA GLY A 162 -14.92 -4.36 -27.07
C GLY A 162 -14.45 -4.99 -28.38
N GLY A 163 -13.75 -6.13 -28.35
CA GLY A 163 -13.46 -6.90 -29.56
C GLY A 163 -12.21 -7.77 -29.48
N PRO A 164 -11.88 -8.53 -30.54
CA PRO A 164 -10.69 -9.35 -30.58
C PRO A 164 -9.45 -8.46 -30.57
N LEU A 165 -8.73 -8.50 -29.46
CA LEU A 165 -7.46 -7.80 -29.29
C LEU A 165 -6.31 -8.75 -29.59
N SER A 166 -5.22 -8.22 -30.14
CA SER A 166 -3.96 -8.96 -30.10
C SER A 166 -3.52 -9.13 -28.64
N GLU A 167 -2.74 -10.18 -28.34
CA GLU A 167 -2.22 -10.42 -26.98
C GLU A 167 -1.52 -9.17 -26.41
N PHE A 168 -0.75 -8.46 -27.24
CA PHE A 168 -0.09 -7.21 -26.84
C PHE A 168 -1.09 -6.11 -26.45
N GLN A 169 -2.14 -5.92 -27.25
CA GLN A 169 -3.17 -4.90 -26.98
C GLN A 169 -4.00 -5.25 -25.75
N PHE A 170 -4.35 -6.54 -25.60
CA PHE A 170 -5.06 -7.03 -24.42
C PHE A 170 -4.23 -6.80 -23.16
N HIS A 171 -2.96 -7.19 -23.19
CA HIS A 171 -2.04 -6.99 -22.09
C HIS A 171 -1.90 -5.51 -21.71
N GLN A 172 -1.67 -4.63 -22.69
CA GLN A 172 -1.53 -3.18 -22.44
C GLN A 172 -2.81 -2.58 -21.84
N ARG A 173 -3.98 -2.97 -22.34
CA ARG A 173 -5.26 -2.47 -21.83
C ARG A 173 -5.58 -3.01 -20.44
N ARG A 174 -5.24 -4.27 -20.15
CA ARG A 174 -5.39 -4.88 -18.82
C ARG A 174 -4.50 -4.20 -17.79
N THR A 175 -3.22 -3.96 -18.10
CA THR A 175 -2.31 -3.22 -17.22
C THR A 175 -2.83 -1.82 -16.92
N ARG A 176 -3.33 -1.11 -17.95
CA ARG A 176 -3.95 0.20 -17.75
C ARG A 176 -5.24 0.15 -16.93
N ALA A 177 -6.04 -0.90 -17.08
CA ALA A 177 -7.24 -1.09 -16.26
C ALA A 177 -6.88 -1.31 -14.79
N ILE A 178 -5.82 -2.07 -14.49
CA ILE A 178 -5.29 -2.23 -13.13
C ILE A 178 -4.81 -0.88 -12.57
N GLU A 179 -4.05 -0.12 -13.36
CA GLU A 179 -3.60 1.21 -12.98
C GLU A 179 -4.75 2.18 -12.70
N LEU A 180 -5.90 2.05 -13.38
CA LEU A 180 -7.09 2.90 -13.24
C LEU A 180 -8.08 2.44 -12.15
N ALA A 181 -8.22 1.13 -11.96
CA ALA A 181 -9.22 0.51 -11.08
C ALA A 181 -8.81 0.48 -9.62
N LEU A 182 -7.50 0.49 -9.35
CA LEU A 182 -7.03 0.77 -8.00
C LEU A 182 -7.34 2.24 -7.66
#